data_AF-A0A5C9AI61-F1
#
_entry.id   AF-A0A5C9AI61-F1
#
_cell.length_a   1.000
_cell.length_b   1.000
_cell.length_c   1.000
_cell.angle_alpha   90.00
_cell.angle_beta   90.00
_cell.angle_gamma   90.00
#
_symmetry.space_group_name_H-M   'P 1'
#
loop_
_entity.id
_entity.type
_entity.pdbx_description
1 polymer ?
#
loop_
_entity_poly.entity_id
_entity_poly.type
_entity_poly.pdbx_seq_one_letter_code
_entity_poly.pdbx_strand_id
1 'polypeptide(L)' 'RVWQNRRGMMGEALNRLSQPQLRQAVQLLTRTELTLKQDYGQSVWAELEGLSLLLCHKPLADVFIDG' A
#
# COMPACT_ATOMS: atom_id res chain seq x y z
N ARG A 1 11.91 -10.09 19.58
CA ARG A 1 13.11 -9.28 19.20
C ARG A 1 13.13 -8.82 17.73
N VAL A 2 12.09 -9.05 16.92
CA VAL A 2 12.03 -8.65 15.49
C VAL A 2 12.05 -7.12 15.29
N TRP A 3 11.41 -6.39 16.20
CA TRP A 3 11.35 -4.93 16.17
C TRP A 3 12.73 -4.26 16.26
N GLN A 4 13.65 -4.79 17.07
CA GLN A 4 14.99 -4.18 17.25
C GLN A 4 15.80 -4.17 15.94
N ASN A 5 15.72 -5.26 15.16
CA ASN A 5 16.46 -5.37 13.89
C ASN A 5 15.77 -4.61 12.74
N ARG A 6 14.45 -4.42 12.81
CA ARG A 6 13.68 -3.73 11.75
C ARG A 6 13.44 -2.25 12.03
N ARG A 7 13.79 -1.75 13.22
CA ARG A 7 13.51 -0.37 13.64
C ARG A 7 14.10 0.67 12.69
N GLY A 8 15.36 0.50 12.25
CA GLY A 8 16.01 1.44 11.33
C GLY A 8 15.27 1.55 10.01
N MET A 9 15.03 0.40 9.36
CA MET A 9 14.27 0.30 8.12
C MET A 9 12.84 0.85 8.24
N MET A 10 12.15 0.55 9.35
CA MET A 10 10.80 1.07 9.60
C MET A 10 10.79 2.58 9.85
N GLY A 11 11.82 3.11 10.53
CA GLY A 11 12.00 4.56 10.72
C GLY A 11 12.24 5.28 9.40
N GLU A 12 13.08 4.74 8.52
CA GLU A 12 13.31 5.28 7.18
C GLU A 12 12.04 5.27 6.32
N ALA A 13 11.26 4.17 6.38
CA ALA A 13 9.98 4.09 5.68
C ALA A 13 8.98 5.14 6.19
N LEU A 14 8.89 5.33 7.51
CA LEU A 14 8.02 6.34 8.12
C LEU A 14 8.46 7.77 7.83
N ASN A 15 9.77 8.02 7.68
CA ASN A 15 10.29 9.33 7.27
C ASN A 15 9.96 9.67 5.80
N ARG A 16 9.83 8.64 4.95
CA ARG A 16 9.49 8.81 3.52
C ARG A 16 7.98 8.87 3.27
N LEU A 17 7.21 8.06 3.99
CA LEU A 17 5.77 7.90 3.78
C LEU A 17 4.97 8.94 4.58
N SER A 18 4.13 9.68 3.87
CA SER A 18 3.20 10.61 4.52
C SER A 18 1.98 9.88 5.11
N GLN A 19 1.36 10.50 6.11
CA GLN A 19 0.13 9.98 6.72
C GLN A 19 -1.01 9.70 5.70
N PRO A 20 -1.29 10.57 4.71
CA PRO A 20 -2.29 10.25 3.68
C PRO A 20 -1.89 9.05 2.80
N GLN A 21 -0.61 8.89 2.43
CA GLN A 21 -0.16 7.72 1.68
C GLN A 21 -0.37 6.41 2.45
N LEU A 22 -0.10 6.41 3.77
CA LEU A 22 -0.35 5.23 4.60
C LEU A 22 -1.85 4.87 4.61
N ARG A 23 -2.74 5.87 4.68
CA ARG A 23 -4.18 5.65 4.61
C ARG A 23 -4.60 5.06 3.27
N GLN A 24 -4.10 5.61 2.17
CA GLN A 24 -4.35 5.11 0.82
C GLN A 24 -3.87 3.67 0.65
N ALA A 25 -2.68 3.34 1.16
CA ALA A 25 -2.15 1.98 1.11
C ALA A 25 -3.04 0.98 1.86
N VAL A 26 -3.56 1.37 3.04
CA VAL A 26 -4.50 0.52 3.80
C VAL A 26 -5.84 0.36 3.06
N GLN A 27 -6.36 1.42 2.45
CA GLN A 27 -7.59 1.35 1.66
C GLN A 27 -7.44 0.43 0.45
N LEU A 28 -6.34 0.57 -0.30
CA LEU A 28 -6.04 -0.26 -1.46
C LEU A 28 -5.87 -1.72 -1.04
N LEU A 29 -5.13 -1.98 0.04
CA LEU A 29 -4.98 -3.33 0.59
C LEU A 29 -6.32 -3.96 0.99
N THR A 30 -7.22 -3.17 1.57
CA THR A 30 -8.56 -3.63 1.97
C THR A 30 -9.40 -3.99 0.75
N ARG A 31 -9.36 -3.17 -0.31
CA ARG A 31 -10.02 -3.47 -1.58
C ARG A 31 -9.49 -4.76 -2.19
N THR A 32 -8.16 -4.92 -2.24
CA THR A 32 -7.53 -6.15 -2.74
C THR A 32 -7.91 -7.37 -1.91
N GLU A 33 -7.99 -7.24 -0.59
CA GLU A 33 -8.45 -8.32 0.29
C GLU A 33 -9.91 -8.70 0.04
N LEU A 34 -10.79 -7.72 -0.19
CA LEU A 34 -12.19 -7.95 -0.55
C LEU A 34 -12.28 -8.64 -1.91
N THR A 35 -11.64 -8.12 -2.94
CA THR A 35 -11.61 -8.72 -4.29
C THR A 35 -11.06 -10.13 -4.26
N LEU A 36 -10.00 -10.40 -3.49
CA LEU A 36 -9.47 -11.75 -3.32
C LEU A 36 -10.49 -12.72 -2.70
N LYS A 37 -11.26 -12.25 -1.73
CA LYS A 37 -12.18 -13.07 -0.93
C LYS A 37 -13.59 -13.15 -1.50
N GLN A 38 -13.98 -12.24 -2.38
CA GLN A 38 -15.35 -12.13 -2.91
C GLN A 38 -15.39 -12.41 -4.42
N ASP A 39 -14.40 -11.92 -5.18
CA ASP A 39 -14.36 -11.98 -6.64
C ASP A 39 -13.32 -12.99 -7.12
N TYR A 40 -13.46 -14.26 -6.74
CA TYR A 40 -12.54 -15.39 -6.97
C TYR A 40 -12.00 -15.61 -8.41
N GLY A 41 -12.38 -14.78 -9.39
CA GLY A 41 -11.84 -14.75 -10.76
C GLY A 41 -11.03 -13.50 -11.13
N GLN A 42 -10.93 -12.47 -10.27
CA GLN A 42 -10.20 -11.24 -10.58
C GLN A 42 -8.73 -11.32 -10.11
N SER A 43 -7.80 -10.92 -10.98
CA SER A 43 -6.38 -10.95 -10.66
C SER A 43 -6.00 -9.82 -9.71
N VAL A 44 -5.71 -10.15 -8.45
CA VAL A 44 -5.23 -9.20 -7.42
C VAL A 44 -3.81 -8.69 -7.65
N TRP A 45 -3.06 -9.31 -8.57
CA TRP A 45 -1.67 -8.97 -8.87
C TRP A 45 -1.48 -7.53 -9.35
N ALA A 46 -2.40 -7.03 -10.17
CA ALA A 46 -2.35 -5.64 -10.65
C ALA A 46 -2.52 -4.63 -9.49
N GLU A 47 -3.36 -4.96 -8.50
CA GLU A 47 -3.55 -4.11 -7.32
C GLU A 47 -2.33 -4.15 -6.40
N LEU A 48 -1.70 -5.32 -6.22
CA LEU A 48 -0.46 -5.46 -5.45
C LEU A 48 0.74 -4.74 -6.11
N GLU A 49 0.79 -4.71 -7.44
CA GLU A 49 1.76 -3.90 -8.17
C GLU A 49 1.53 -2.41 -7.90
N GLY A 50 0.28 -1.94 -7.99
CA GLY A 50 -0.11 -0.58 -7.62
C GLY A 50 0.24 -0.21 -6.17
N LEU A 51 -0.01 -1.12 -5.21
CA LEU A 51 0.36 -0.96 -3.80
C LEU A 51 1.88 -0.77 -3.65
N SER A 52 2.66 -1.57 -4.35
CA SER A 52 4.12 -1.53 -4.28
C SER A 52 4.67 -0.21 -4.83
N LEU A 53 4.08 0.30 -5.90
CA LEU A 53 4.42 1.61 -6.46
C LEU A 53 4.06 2.74 -5.48
N LEU A 54 2.89 2.70 -4.86
CA LEU A 54 2.43 3.68 -3.88
C LEU A 54 3.35 3.79 -2.66
N LEU A 55 3.88 2.65 -2.17
CA LEU A 55 4.76 2.60 -0.99
C LEU A 55 6.21 3.03 -1.30
N CYS A 56 6.60 3.04 -2.57
CA CYS A 56 7.97 3.33 -3.01
C CYS A 56 8.14 4.72 -3.63
N HIS A 57 7.06 5.36 -4.09
CA HIS A 57 7.11 6.64 -4.78
C HIS A 57 6.30 7.71 -4.02
N LYS A 58 6.61 9.00 -4.24
CA LYS A 58 5.67 10.07 -3.88
C LYS A 58 4.38 9.82 -4.66
N PRO A 59 3.20 10.04 -4.07
CA PRO A 59 1.96 9.71 -4.74
C PRO A 59 1.91 10.57 -6.00
N LEU A 60 1.88 9.92 -7.16
CA LEU A 60 1.53 10.60 -8.40
C LEU A 60 0.12 11.13 -8.18
N ALA A 61 -0.02 12.45 -8.25
CA ALA A 61 -1.30 13.10 -8.12
C ALA A 61 -2.32 12.40 -9.03
N ASP A 62 -3.48 12.13 -8.46
CA ASP A 62 -4.74 11.78 -9.15
C ASP A 62 -4.89 10.38 -9.78
N VAL A 63 -3.88 9.51 -9.82
CA VAL A 63 -4.09 8.16 -10.44
C VAL A 63 -4.96 7.22 -9.58
N PHE A 64 -5.11 7.50 -8.29
CA PHE A 64 -5.94 6.70 -7.37
C PHE A 64 -7.05 7.50 -6.69
N ILE A 65 -7.24 8.77 -7.08
CA ILE A 65 -8.26 9.66 -6.52
C ILE A 65 -9.42 9.70 -7.52
N ASP A 66 -10.18 8.61 -7.59
CA ASP A 66 -11.63 8.68 -7.83
C ASP A 66 -12.20 7.28 -7.63
N GLY A 67 -12.99 7.18 -6.57
CA GLY A 67 -13.88 6.08 -6.23
C GLY A 67 -15.03 6.67 -5.43
#